data_AF-A0AAD7MNW6-F1
#
_entry.id   AF-A0AAD7MNW6-F1
#
_cell.length_a   1.000
_cell.length_b   1.000
_cell.length_c   1.000
_cell.angle_alpha   90.00
_cell.angle_beta   90.00
_cell.angle_gamma   90.00
#
_symmetry.space_group_name_H-M   'P 1'
#
loop_
_entity.id
_entity.type
_entity.pdbx_description
1 polymer ?
#
loop_
_entity_poly.entity_id
_entity_poly.type
_entity_poly.pdbx_seq_one_letter_code
_entity_poly.pdbx_strand_id
1 'polypeptide(L)' 'RLIQWRLHHWRSDWRDRWPSYGPKALIPDSDLEDLAKHTSKILSVEDMHQYTHIVHWSDLSTPLFDALQVICGEL' A
#
# COMPACT_ATOMS: atom_id res chain seq x y z
N ARG A 1 9.59 -4.35 -4.37
CA ARG A 1 9.66 -2.90 -4.08
C ARG A 1 8.47 -2.45 -3.20
N LEU A 2 7.21 -2.70 -3.57
CA LEU A 2 6.05 -2.41 -2.71
C LEU A 2 6.12 -3.08 -1.31
N ILE A 3 6.60 -4.32 -1.24
CA ILE A 3 6.85 -5.01 0.03
C ILE A 3 7.85 -4.24 0.92
N GLN A 4 8.89 -3.66 0.33
CA GLN A 4 9.90 -2.89 1.07
C GLN A 4 9.31 -1.56 1.55
N TRP A 5 8.52 -0.89 0.71
CA TRP A 5 7.78 0.30 1.12
C TRP A 5 6.87 0.01 2.32
N ARG A 6 6.08 -1.08 2.27
CA ARG A 6 5.21 -1.49 3.39
C ARG A 6 6.01 -1.73 4.67
N LEU A 7 7.14 -2.43 4.58
CA LEU A 7 8.00 -2.70 5.73
C LEU A 7 8.59 -1.42 6.31
N HIS A 8 8.99 -0.48 5.46
CA HIS A 8 9.50 0.82 5.88
C HIS A 8 8.42 1.61 6.61
N HIS A 9 7.26 1.80 5.97
CA HIS A 9 6.14 2.56 6.52
C HIS A 9 5.62 1.95 7.83
N TRP A 10 5.60 0.61 7.91
CA TRP A 10 5.26 -0.07 9.15
C TRP A 10 6.25 0.25 10.28
N ARG A 11 7.55 0.21 9.99
CA ARG A 11 8.61 0.46 11.00
C ARG A 11 8.65 1.91 11.44
N SER A 12 8.46 2.87 10.53
CA SER A 12 8.53 4.30 10.83
C SER A 12 7.31 4.79 11.59
N ASP A 13 6.11 4.42 11.13
CA ASP A 13 4.90 5.14 11.50
C ASP A 13 3.90 4.28 12.27
N TRP A 14 3.91 2.95 12.10
CA TRP A 14 2.85 2.11 12.64
C TRP A 14 3.27 1.28 13.85
N ARG A 15 4.50 0.80 13.88
CA ARG A 15 4.99 -0.12 14.91
C ARG A 15 4.76 0.42 16.33
N ASP A 16 5.03 1.69 16.55
CA ASP A 16 4.94 2.29 17.89
C ASP A 16 3.49 2.63 18.28
N ARG A 17 2.63 2.94 17.30
CA ARG A 17 1.21 3.24 17.51
C ARG A 17 0.36 1.96 17.65
N TRP A 18 0.72 0.92 16.91
CA TRP A 18 -0.02 -0.34 16.77
C TRP A 18 0.93 -1.55 16.84
N PRO A 19 1.50 -1.85 18.02
CA PRO A 19 2.53 -2.89 18.15
C PRO A 19 2.04 -4.32 17.87
N SER A 20 0.73 -4.56 17.96
CA SER A 20 0.10 -5.83 17.60
C SER A 20 -0.15 -5.99 16.09
N TYR A 21 -0.09 -4.89 15.32
CA TYR A 21 -0.27 -4.94 13.87
C TYR A 21 1.07 -5.26 13.25
N GLY A 22 1.20 -6.43 12.63
CA GLY A 22 2.34 -6.74 11.79
C GLY A 22 2.30 -5.96 10.46
N PRO A 23 3.40 -5.92 9.69
CA PRO A 23 3.42 -5.22 8.41
C PRO A 23 2.37 -5.73 7.42
N LYS A 24 2.06 -7.03 7.43
CA LYS A 24 1.00 -7.61 6.59
C LYS A 24 -0.42 -7.21 7.02
N ALA A 25 -0.61 -6.73 8.25
CA ALA A 25 -1.90 -6.23 8.73
C ALA A 25 -2.23 -4.83 8.17
N LEU A 26 -1.22 -4.08 7.69
CA LEU A 26 -1.47 -2.84 6.96
C LEU A 26 -2.08 -3.18 5.60
N ILE A 27 -1.34 -3.95 4.80
CA ILE A 27 -1.73 -4.38 3.46
C ILE A 27 -1.19 -5.80 3.24
N PRO A 28 -2.03 -6.79 2.93
CA PRO A 28 -1.60 -8.17 2.69
C PRO A 28 -0.81 -8.29 1.38
N ASP A 29 -0.08 -9.39 1.22
CA ASP A 29 0.74 -9.60 0.01
C ASP A 29 -0.14 -9.69 -1.26
N SER A 30 -1.32 -10.30 -1.16
CA SER A 30 -2.30 -10.42 -2.26
C SER A 30 -2.68 -9.07 -2.85
N ASP A 31 -2.96 -8.10 -1.98
CA ASP A 31 -3.40 -6.76 -2.41
C ASP A 31 -2.26 -6.00 -3.08
N LEU A 32 -1.02 -6.14 -2.58
CA LEU A 32 0.15 -5.55 -3.24
C LEU A 32 0.41 -6.18 -4.61
N GLU A 33 0.20 -7.50 -4.75
CA GLU A 33 0.30 -8.19 -6.04
C GLU A 33 -0.78 -7.74 -7.02
N ASP A 34 -2.02 -7.59 -6.55
CA ASP A 34 -3.13 -7.18 -7.40
C ASP A 34 -3.00 -5.71 -7.83
N LEU A 35 -2.54 -4.83 -6.96
CA LEU A 35 -2.15 -3.46 -7.33
C LEU A 35 -1.06 -3.47 -8.40
N ALA A 36 0.02 -4.24 -8.20
CA ALA A 36 1.11 -4.30 -9.15
C ALA A 36 0.65 -4.79 -10.54
N LYS A 37 -0.21 -5.81 -10.60
CA LYS A 37 -0.79 -6.35 -11.85
C LYS A 37 -1.69 -5.34 -12.58
N HIS A 38 -2.33 -4.45 -11.85
CA HIS A 38 -3.31 -3.50 -12.39
C HIS A 38 -2.82 -2.06 -12.42
N THR A 39 -1.53 -1.80 -12.18
CA THR A 39 -0.95 -0.45 -12.10
C THR A 39 -1.39 0.47 -13.25
N SER A 40 -1.43 -0.03 -14.49
CA SER A 40 -1.83 0.77 -15.67
C SER A 40 -3.29 1.24 -15.67
N LYS A 41 -4.14 0.65 -14.82
CA LYS A 41 -5.56 1.01 -14.62
C LYS A 41 -5.77 1.89 -13.39
N ILE A 42 -4.74 2.12 -12.59
CA ILE A 42 -4.81 2.85 -11.32
C ILE A 42 -4.31 4.27 -11.57
N LEU A 43 -5.24 5.19 -11.81
CA LEU A 43 -4.95 6.61 -12.12
C LEU A 43 -5.25 7.52 -10.93
N SER A 44 -5.97 7.00 -9.94
CA SER A 44 -6.38 7.71 -8.73
C SER A 44 -6.36 6.78 -7.52
N VAL A 45 -6.47 7.38 -6.33
CA VAL A 45 -6.64 6.65 -5.07
C VAL A 45 -7.92 5.80 -5.10
N GLU A 46 -9.00 6.33 -5.66
CA GLU A 46 -10.28 5.63 -5.80
C GLU A 46 -10.17 4.36 -6.65
N ASP A 47 -9.33 4.35 -7.70
CA ASP A 47 -9.11 3.15 -8.52
C ASP A 47 -8.44 2.02 -7.71
N MET A 48 -7.54 2.36 -6.78
CA MET A 48 -6.91 1.37 -5.91
C MET A 48 -7.89 0.66 -4.98
N HIS A 49 -8.99 1.32 -4.61
CA HIS A 49 -9.97 0.75 -3.68
C HIS A 49 -10.64 -0.51 -4.26
N GLN A 50 -10.62 -0.69 -5.58
CA GLN A 50 -11.16 -1.87 -6.24
C GLN A 50 -10.25 -3.10 -6.13
N TYR A 51 -8.97 -2.91 -5.78
CA TYR A 51 -7.93 -3.93 -5.79
C TYR A 51 -7.38 -4.24 -4.39
N THR A 52 -7.93 -3.62 -3.34
CA THR A 52 -7.39 -3.72 -1.99
C THR A 52 -8.48 -3.76 -0.92
N HIS A 53 -8.15 -4.36 0.21
CA HIS A 53 -9.02 -4.46 1.40
C HIS A 53 -8.33 -3.84 2.62
N ILE A 54 -7.89 -2.59 2.49
CA ILE A 54 -7.11 -1.91 3.53
C ILE A 54 -8.03 -1.41 4.64
N VAL A 55 -7.82 -1.90 5.86
CA VAL A 55 -8.62 -1.54 7.04
C VAL A 55 -8.50 -0.05 7.38
N HIS A 56 -7.29 0.49 7.30
CA HIS A 56 -6.99 1.89 7.60
C HIS A 56 -6.81 2.72 6.32
N TRP A 57 -7.83 2.69 5.46
CA TRP A 57 -7.79 3.34 4.15
C TRP A 57 -7.41 4.83 4.21
N SER A 58 -7.97 5.59 5.16
CA SER A 58 -7.67 7.02 5.31
C SER A 58 -6.20 7.32 5.58
N ASP A 59 -5.49 6.42 6.27
CA ASP A 59 -4.09 6.61 6.64
C ASP A 59 -3.13 6.06 5.56
N LEU A 60 -3.57 5.07 4.79
CA LEU A 60 -2.70 4.29 3.90
C LEU A 60 -2.92 4.56 2.41
N SER A 61 -4.08 5.06 2.01
CA SER A 61 -4.47 5.15 0.60
C SER A 61 -3.58 6.09 -0.23
N THR A 62 -3.42 7.35 0.20
CA THR A 62 -2.51 8.31 -0.44
C THR A 62 -1.05 7.86 -0.47
N PRO A 63 -0.40 7.51 0.68
CA PRO A 63 1.01 7.12 0.65
C PRO A 63 1.26 5.81 -0.12
N LEU A 64 0.28 4.90 -0.18
CA LEU A 64 0.36 3.70 -1.02
C LEU A 64 0.24 4.06 -2.51
N PHE A 65 -0.66 4.95 -2.88
CA PHE A 65 -0.80 5.42 -4.26
C PHE A 65 0.48 6.09 -4.74
N ASP A 66 1.06 7.00 -3.95
CA ASP A 66 2.33 7.65 -4.27
C ASP A 66 3.46 6.62 -4.46
N ALA A 67 3.53 5.63 -3.58
CA ALA A 67 4.50 4.55 -3.70
C ALA A 67 4.29 3.70 -4.95
N LEU A 68 3.03 3.41 -5.30
CA LEU A 68 2.69 2.66 -6.50
C LEU A 68 3.10 3.42 -7.77
N GLN A 69 2.86 4.73 -7.82
CA GLN A 69 3.28 5.57 -8.94
C GLN A 69 4.80 5.58 -9.09
N VAL A 70 5.57 5.74 -8.00
CA VAL A 70 7.04 5.76 -8.05
C VAL A 70 7.64 4.37 -8.38
N ILE A 71 7.03 3.29 -7.88
CA ILE A 71 7.61 1.95 -7.96
C ILE A 71 7.23 1.24 -9.27
N CYS A 72 6.00 1.47 -9.74
CA CYS A 72 5.39 0.72 -10.85
C CYS A 72 5.00 1.61 -12.02
N GLY A 73 4.80 2.92 -11.82
CA GLY A 73 4.71 3.90 -12.90
C GLY A 73 6.12 4.31 -13.31
N GLU A 74 6.57 3.96 -14.51
CA GLU A 74 7.83 4.50 -15.01
C GLU A 74 7.69 6.01 -15.27
N LEU A 75 8.30 6.82 -14.39
CA LEU A 75 8.89 8.13 -14.69
C LEU A 75 10.30 8.19 -14.09
#